data_AF-A0A951FZE5-F1
#
_entry.id   AF-A0A951FZE5-F1
#
_cell.length_a   1.000
_cell.length_b   1.000
_cell.length_c   1.000
_cell.angle_alpha   90.00
_cell.angle_beta   90.00
_cell.angle_gamma   90.00
#
_symmetry.space_group_name_H-M   'P 1'
#
loop_
_entity.id
_entity.type
_entity.pdbx_description
1 polymer ?
#
loop_
_entity_poly.entity_id
_entity_poly.type
_entity_poly.pdbx_seq_one_letter_code
_entity_poly.pdbx_strand_id
1 'polypeptide(L)'
;ELLRRHPGAVLVSAVTGEGIDGLVQRIEEEFARTLQDVELLIPYESGARLAELHQVAGDLERQDTPDGVRVLARLPAPMAARYQEFALSRPYA
;
A
#
# COMPACT_ATOMS: atom_id res chain seq x y z
N GLU A 1 -2.15 15.32 -30.32
CA GLU A 1 -2.67 16.46 -29.53
C GLU A 1 -2.89 16.13 -28.05
N LEU A 2 -3.57 15.02 -27.69
CA LEU A 2 -3.84 14.67 -26.28
C LEU A 2 -2.57 14.45 -25.44
N LEU A 3 -1.60 13.66 -25.91
CA LEU A 3 -0.33 13.43 -25.20
C LEU A 3 0.50 14.72 -25.01
N ARG A 4 0.32 15.70 -25.90
CA ARG A 4 0.97 17.01 -25.80
C ARG A 4 0.39 17.85 -24.64
N ARG A 5 -0.89 17.65 -24.32
CA ARG A 5 -1.58 18.33 -23.22
C ARG A 5 -1.50 17.55 -21.90
N HIS A 6 -1.30 16.23 -21.97
CA HIS A 6 -1.22 15.34 -20.83
C HIS A 6 -0.01 14.41 -20.96
N PRO A 7 1.20 14.86 -20.55
CA PRO A 7 2.45 14.13 -20.76
C PRO A 7 2.52 12.75 -20.07
N GLY A 8 1.66 12.49 -19.08
CA GLY A 8 1.58 11.21 -18.36
C GLY A 8 0.37 10.35 -18.73
N ALA A 9 -0.40 10.72 -19.76
CA ALA A 9 -1.59 9.97 -20.16
C ALA A 9 -1.22 8.68 -20.90
N VAL A 10 -1.93 7.59 -20.58
CA VAL A 10 -1.91 6.35 -21.35
C VAL A 10 -3.13 6.33 -22.26
N LEU A 11 -2.90 6.17 -23.57
CA LEU A 11 -3.99 6.04 -24.54
C LEU A 11 -4.47 4.59 -24.56
N VAL A 12 -5.79 4.40 -24.48
CA VAL A 12 -6.40 3.07 -24.46
C VAL A 12 -7.59 2.98 -25.42
N SER A 13 -7.89 1.76 -25.87
CA SER A 13 -9.07 1.44 -26.66
C SER A 13 -9.88 0.34 -25.99
N ALA A 14 -11.09 0.66 -25.51
CA ALA A 14 -11.97 -0.31 -24.88
C ALA A 14 -12.50 -1.38 -25.86
N VAL A 15 -12.51 -1.08 -27.17
CA VAL A 15 -13.01 -1.99 -28.20
C VAL A 15 -11.96 -3.06 -28.56
N THR A 16 -10.69 -2.67 -28.62
CA THR A 16 -9.59 -3.56 -29.05
C THR A 16 -8.76 -4.08 -27.88
N GLY A 17 -8.84 -3.45 -26.71
CA GLY A 17 -7.97 -3.72 -25.57
C GLY A 17 -6.58 -3.08 -25.68
N GLU A 18 -6.29 -2.34 -26.75
CA GLU A 18 -4.99 -1.67 -26.92
C GLU A 18 -4.73 -0.69 -25.75
N GLY A 19 -3.52 -0.76 -25.19
CA GLY A 19 -3.05 0.13 -24.13
C GLY A 19 -3.53 -0.21 -22.71
N ILE A 20 -4.39 -1.23 -22.53
CA ILE A 20 -4.91 -1.59 -21.21
C ILE A 20 -3.80 -2.07 -20.27
N ASP A 21 -2.89 -2.93 -20.73
CA ASP A 21 -1.77 -3.40 -19.90
C ASP A 21 -0.87 -2.24 -19.46
N GLY A 22 -0.58 -1.30 -20.36
CA GLY A 22 0.18 -0.10 -20.04
C GLY A 22 -0.54 0.82 -19.06
N LEU A 23 -1.88 0.85 -19.11
CA LEU A 23 -2.68 1.60 -18.14
C LEU A 23 -2.63 0.94 -16.76
N VAL A 24 -2.75 -0.40 -16.69
CA VAL A 24 -2.63 -1.16 -15.44
C VAL A 24 -1.26 -0.91 -14.80
N GLN A 25 -0.18 -1.06 -15.57
CA GLN A 25 1.18 -0.80 -15.09
C GLN A 25 1.33 0.64 -14.56
N ARG A 26 0.81 1.63 -15.28
CA ARG A 26 0.88 3.04 -14.85
C ARG A 26 0.12 3.26 -13.54
N ILE A 27 -1.03 2.61 -13.37
CA ILE A 27 -1.82 2.65 -12.13
C ILE A 27 -1.03 2.02 -10.98
N GLU A 28 -0.41 0.86 -11.19
CA GLU A 28 0.44 0.20 -10.19
C GLU A 28 1.61 1.08 -9.76
N GLU A 29 2.29 1.73 -10.72
CA GLU A 29 3.39 2.65 -10.44
C GLU A 29 2.95 3.87 -9.62
N GLU A 30 1.81 4.49 -9.97
CA GLU A 30 1.27 5.61 -9.18
C GLU A 30 0.82 5.15 -7.80
N PHE A 31 0.16 4.00 -7.71
CA PHE A 31 -0.26 3.44 -6.44
C PHE A 31 0.93 3.18 -5.52
N ALA A 32 1.99 2.55 -6.03
CA ALA A 32 3.23 2.28 -5.28
C ALA A 32 3.87 3.56 -4.72
N ARG A 33 3.79 4.69 -5.45
CA ARG A 33 4.28 6.01 -4.97
C ARG A 33 3.48 6.58 -3.80
N THR A 34 2.26 6.10 -3.57
CA THR A 34 1.42 6.52 -2.42
C THR A 34 1.64 5.71 -1.15
N LEU A 35 2.38 4.60 -1.24
CA LEU A 35 2.67 3.72 -0.11
C LEU A 35 3.74 4.34 0.78
N GLN A 36 3.59 4.19 2.09
CA GLN A 36 4.60 4.51 3.09
C GLN A 36 4.96 3.26 3.88
N ASP A 37 6.23 3.15 4.28
CA ASP A 37 6.68 2.12 5.18
C ASP A 37 6.16 2.41 6.59
N VAL A 38 5.57 1.38 7.22
CA VAL A 38 5.09 1.44 8.60
C VAL A 38 5.69 0.30 9.43
N GLU A 39 6.00 0.62 10.68
CA GLU A 39 6.42 -0.35 11.68
C GLU A 39 5.42 -0.36 12.83
N LEU A 40 4.77 -1.49 13.04
CA LEU A 40 3.68 -1.66 13.97
C LEU A 40 4.00 -2.77 14.99
N LEU A 41 3.52 -2.62 16.23
CA LEU A 41 3.43 -3.69 17.20
C LEU A 41 1.96 -3.95 17.50
N ILE A 42 1.44 -5.08 17.01
CA ILE A 42 0.06 -5.49 17.22
C ILE A 42 -0.01 -6.44 18.42
N PRO A 43 -0.65 -6.04 19.53
CA PRO A 43 -0.84 -6.93 20.67
C PRO A 43 -1.69 -8.16 20.30
N TYR A 44 -1.51 -9.28 21.01
CA TYR A 44 -2.22 -10.53 20.70
C TYR A 44 -3.75 -10.42 20.87
N GLU A 45 -4.22 -9.56 21.77
CA GLU A 45 -5.65 -9.24 21.91
C GLU A 45 -6.23 -8.52 20.68
N SER A 46 -5.39 -7.89 19.86
CA SER A 46 -5.78 -7.16 18.66
C SER A 46 -5.67 -8.00 17.38
N GLY A 47 -5.79 -9.33 17.48
CA GLY A 47 -5.60 -10.26 16.35
C GLY A 47 -6.47 -9.97 15.11
N ALA A 48 -7.66 -9.39 15.28
CA ALA A 48 -8.50 -8.96 14.16
C ALA A 48 -7.82 -7.87 13.31
N ARG A 49 -7.05 -6.97 13.94
CA ARG A 49 -6.32 -5.88 13.26
C ARG A 49 -5.14 -6.43 12.47
N LEU A 50 -4.46 -7.45 13.01
CA LEU A 50 -3.40 -8.18 12.29
C LEU A 50 -3.96 -8.91 11.06
N ALA A 51 -5.11 -9.58 11.20
CA ALA A 51 -5.77 -10.26 10.09
C ALA A 51 -6.21 -9.27 8.99
N GLU A 52 -6.75 -8.11 9.37
CA GLU A 52 -7.07 -7.04 8.43
C GLU A 52 -5.81 -6.55 7.70
N LEU A 53 -4.71 -6.35 8.43
CA LEU A 53 -3.44 -5.88 7.87
C LEU A 53 -2.90 -6.84 6.80
N HIS A 54 -3.01 -8.16 7.01
CA HIS A 54 -2.66 -9.18 6.02
C HIS A 54 -3.50 -9.14 4.73
N GLN A 55 -4.72 -8.58 4.76
CA GLN A 55 -5.56 -8.46 3.56
C GLN A 55 -5.24 -7.21 2.74
N VAL A 56 -4.75 -6.16 3.40
CA VAL A 56 -4.57 -4.84 2.78
C VAL A 56 -3.11 -4.49 2.47
N ALA A 57 -2.15 -5.11 3.17
CA ALA A 57 -0.73 -4.92 2.90
C ALA A 57 -0.32 -5.79 1.70
N GLY A 58 0.26 -5.17 0.67
CA GLY A 58 0.82 -5.91 -0.47
C GLY A 58 2.04 -6.72 -0.06
N ASP A 59 2.96 -6.09 0.67
CA ASP A 59 4.13 -6.73 1.28
C ASP A 59 4.07 -6.52 2.80
N LEU A 60 4.29 -7.61 3.54
CA LEU A 60 4.24 -7.64 4.99
C LEU A 60 5.28 -8.62 5.55
N GLU A 61 6.19 -8.11 6.37
CA GLU A 61 7.08 -8.91 7.21
C GLU A 61 6.57 -8.95 8.65
N ARG A 62 6.64 -10.13 9.26
CA ARG A 62 6.12 -10.38 10.62
C ARG A 62 7.19 -11.00 11.49
N GLN A 63 7.25 -10.56 12.74
CA GLN A 63 8.06 -11.14 13.80
C GLN A 63 7.23 -11.27 15.08
N ASP A 64 7.11 -12.48 15.61
CA ASP A 64 6.45 -12.72 16.90
C ASP A 64 7.40 -12.30 18.04
N THR A 65 6.89 -11.53 19.00
CA THR A 65 7.62 -11.01 20.17
C THR A 65 6.83 -11.28 21.45
N PRO A 66 7.43 -11.17 22.65
CA PRO A 66 6.70 -11.34 23.90
C PRO A 66 5.52 -10.38 24.07
N ASP A 67 5.62 -9.17 23.53
CA ASP A 67 4.62 -8.10 23.69
C ASP A 67 3.57 -8.06 22.57
N GLY A 68 3.69 -8.93 21.56
CA GLY A 68 2.80 -8.97 20.41
C GLY A 68 3.53 -9.30 19.10
N VAL A 69 2.88 -9.02 17.97
CA VAL A 69 3.41 -9.25 16.64
C VAL A 69 3.96 -7.94 16.08
N ARG A 70 5.27 -7.87 15.86
CA ARG A 70 5.91 -6.77 15.15
C ARG A 70 5.70 -6.96 13.65
N VAL A 71 5.26 -5.91 12.97
CA VAL A 71 4.94 -5.92 11.55
C VAL A 71 5.63 -4.78 10.84
N LEU A 72 6.31 -5.09 9.72
CA LEU A 72 6.78 -4.12 8.75
C LEU A 72 5.93 -4.26 7.49
N ALA A 73 5.31 -3.17 7.04
CA ALA A 73 4.42 -3.21 5.89
C ALA A 73 4.45 -1.91 5.10
N ARG A 74 3.98 -1.96 3.85
CA ARG A 74 3.75 -0.79 2.99
C ARG A 74 2.26 -0.52 2.84
N LEU A 75 1.81 0.65 3.29
CA LEU A 75 0.40 1.03 3.30
C LEU A 75 0.17 2.41 2.68
N PRO A 76 -0.97 2.64 2.00
CA PRO A 76 -1.39 3.99 1.64
C PRO A 76 -1.60 4.85 2.89
N ALA A 77 -1.33 6.15 2.81
CA ALA A 77 -1.43 7.06 3.96
C ALA A 77 -2.76 7.02 4.74
N PRO A 78 -3.94 6.97 4.08
CA PRO A 78 -5.21 6.84 4.80
C PRO A 78 -5.33 5.53 5.58
N MET A 79 -4.71 4.45 5.10
CA MET A 79 -4.69 3.15 5.77
C MET A 79 -3.71 3.16 6.93
N ALA A 80 -2.49 3.69 6.72
CA ALA A 80 -1.47 3.84 7.77
C ALA A 80 -2.02 4.61 8.98
N ALA A 81 -2.79 5.69 8.74
CA ALA A 81 -3.44 6.46 9.80
C ALA A 81 -4.37 5.62 10.68
N ARG A 82 -5.01 4.57 10.14
CA ARG A 82 -5.88 3.67 10.91
C ARG A 82 -5.11 2.81 11.90
N TYR A 83 -3.79 2.62 11.73
CA TYR A 83 -2.95 1.79 12.61
C TYR A 83 -1.99 2.61 13.48
N GLN A 84 -2.17 3.93 13.53
CA GLN A 84 -1.27 4.85 14.25
C GLN A 84 -1.14 4.51 15.74
N GLU A 85 -2.17 3.94 16.35
CA GLU A 85 -2.16 3.48 17.76
C GLU A 85 -1.13 2.37 18.04
N PHE A 86 -0.73 1.62 17.01
CA PHE A 86 0.22 0.51 17.11
C PHE A 86 1.63 0.86 16.62
N ALA A 87 1.85 2.11 16.17
CA ALA A 87 3.11 2.49 15.54
C ALA A 87 4.28 2.51 16.55
N LEU A 88 5.37 1.80 16.25
CA LEU A 88 6.56 1.72 17.10
C LEU A 88 7.49 2.94 16.96
N SER A 89 7.61 3.53 15.77
CA SER A 89 8.25 4.84 15.53
C SER A 89 7.97 5.35 14.10
N ARG A 90 8.19 6.65 13.85
CA ARG A 90 7.62 7.42 12.72
C ARG A 90 7.90 6.81 11.34
N PRO A 91 6.93 6.90 10.40
CA PRO A 91 7.13 6.49 9.01
C PRO A 91 8.37 7.20 8.46
N TYR A 92 9.28 6.43 7.86
CA TYR A 92 10.41 6.99 7.13
C TYR A 92 9.83 7.84 5.99
N ALA A 93 10.28 9.10 5.93
CA ALA A 93 9.81 10.10 4.98
C ALA A 93 9.99 9.67 3.52
#